data_AF-A0A564Z4B9-F1
#
_entry.id   AF-A0A564Z4B9-F1
#
_cell.length_a   1.000
_cell.length_b   1.000
_cell.length_c   1.000
_cell.angle_alpha   90.00
_cell.angle_beta   90.00
_cell.angle_gamma   90.00
#
_symmetry.space_group_name_H-M   'P 1'
#
loop_
_entity.id
_entity.type
_entity.pdbx_description
1 polymer ?
#
loop_
_entity_poly.entity_id
_entity_poly.type
_entity_poly.pdbx_seq_one_letter_code
_entity_poly.pdbx_strand_id
1 'polypeptide(L)'
;MDIFPLIFALALVYFFEYLINQALFELVYFEDAGMTQAEQYRWYQVIYQCGVFASRSSLKLFKVRRTWIMAILQGMNFILVLFHVLHPYVINISAFFSLITFEGILGGLSYVNTYHRVLTMGDPNTREYSMSIAAFADSFGITCAAFAAIQLHNYLCRAINS
;
A
#
# COMPACT_ATOMS: atom_id res chain seq x y z
N MET A 1 -16.19 4.91 -21.16
CA MET A 1 -14.90 5.05 -20.46
C MET A 1 -14.57 3.70 -19.88
N ASP A 2 -13.47 3.10 -20.31
CA ASP A 2 -13.11 1.73 -19.91
C ASP A 2 -12.82 1.69 -18.40
N ILE A 3 -13.30 0.64 -17.73
CA ILE A 3 -13.12 0.40 -16.29
C ILE A 3 -11.74 -0.23 -16.03
N PHE A 4 -11.17 -0.91 -17.03
CA PHE A 4 -9.84 -1.52 -17.02
C PHE A 4 -8.72 -0.64 -16.42
N PRO A 5 -8.56 0.63 -16.81
CA PRO A 5 -7.47 1.46 -16.31
C PRO A 5 -7.66 1.81 -14.81
N LEU A 6 -8.91 1.82 -14.33
CA LEU A 6 -9.24 1.99 -12.92
C LEU A 6 -8.84 0.75 -12.11
N ILE A 7 -9.17 -0.43 -12.62
CA ILE A 7 -8.85 -1.73 -12.01
C ILE A 7 -7.34 -1.95 -11.99
N PHE A 8 -6.65 -1.59 -13.06
CA PHE A 8 -5.20 -1.67 -13.14
C PHE A 8 -4.52 -0.75 -12.12
N ALA A 9 -4.98 0.50 -12.00
CA ALA A 9 -4.46 1.42 -10.99
C ALA A 9 -4.68 0.89 -9.56
N LEU A 10 -5.82 0.25 -9.29
CA LEU A 10 -6.10 -0.40 -8.01
C LEU A 10 -5.13 -1.54 -7.73
N ALA A 11 -4.97 -2.47 -8.69
CA ALA A 11 -4.05 -3.59 -8.56
C ALA A 11 -2.61 -3.12 -8.33
N LEU A 12 -2.20 -2.02 -8.95
CA LEU A 12 -0.87 -1.44 -8.79
C LEU A 12 -0.67 -0.80 -7.40
N VAL A 13 -1.68 -0.11 -6.86
CA VAL A 13 -1.64 0.41 -5.47
C VAL A 13 -1.45 -0.75 -4.49
N TYR A 14 -2.28 -1.78 -4.62
CA TYR A 14 -2.21 -2.95 -3.75
C TYR A 14 -0.91 -3.74 -3.92
N PHE A 15 -0.37 -3.80 -5.14
CA PHE A 15 0.93 -4.38 -5.39
C PHE A 15 2.03 -3.67 -4.57
N PHE A 16 2.10 -2.34 -4.64
CA PHE A 16 3.11 -1.59 -3.89
C PHE A 16 2.88 -1.65 -2.37
N GLU A 17 1.64 -1.52 -1.92
CA GLU A 17 1.26 -1.64 -0.51
C GLU A 17 1.71 -2.97 0.10
N TYR A 18 1.40 -4.10 -0.55
CA TYR A 18 1.83 -5.40 -0.05
C TYR A 18 3.34 -5.60 -0.17
N LEU A 19 3.98 -5.03 -1.19
CA LEU A 19 5.43 -5.08 -1.33
C LEU A 19 6.14 -4.35 -0.18
N ILE A 20 5.64 -3.17 0.23
CA ILE A 20 6.15 -2.44 1.40
C ILE A 20 5.97 -3.28 2.67
N ASN A 21 4.74 -3.73 2.92
CA ASN A 21 4.38 -4.46 4.13
C ASN A 21 5.16 -5.77 4.30
N GLN A 22 5.33 -6.55 3.22
CA GLN A 22 5.95 -7.87 3.28
C GLN A 22 7.47 -7.84 3.10
N ALA A 23 8.02 -6.91 2.32
CA ALA A 23 9.46 -6.89 2.06
C ALA A 23 10.23 -5.95 3.00
N LEU A 24 9.67 -4.77 3.30
CA LEU A 24 10.42 -3.66 3.88
C LEU A 24 10.19 -3.51 5.38
N PHE A 25 8.96 -3.64 5.87
CA PHE A 25 8.65 -3.41 7.30
C PHE A 25 9.39 -4.36 8.24
N GLU A 26 9.69 -5.59 7.82
CA GLU A 26 10.46 -6.53 8.62
C GLU A 26 11.94 -6.11 8.78
N LEU A 27 12.47 -5.39 7.78
CA LEU A 27 13.88 -4.96 7.74
C LEU A 27 14.11 -3.62 8.44
N VAL A 28 13.07 -2.83 8.68
CA VAL A 28 13.20 -1.52 9.34
C VAL A 28 13.28 -1.73 10.86
N TYR A 29 14.36 -1.23 11.45
CA TYR A 29 14.58 -1.23 12.89
C TYR A 29 15.20 0.09 13.36
N PHE A 30 14.63 0.68 14.40
CA PHE A 30 15.18 1.88 15.04
C PHE A 30 15.73 1.56 16.44
N GLU A 31 17.03 1.72 16.66
CA GLU A 31 17.66 1.53 17.97
C GLU A 31 17.22 2.60 18.99
N ASP A 32 17.00 3.84 18.53
CA ASP A 32 16.64 4.99 19.38
C ASP A 32 15.25 4.92 20.03
N ALA A 33 14.43 3.93 19.66
CA ALA A 33 13.05 3.83 20.13
C ALA A 33 12.91 3.15 21.50
N GLY A 34 13.96 2.50 22.01
CA GLY A 34 13.90 1.74 23.28
C GLY A 34 12.95 0.52 23.24
N MET A 35 12.54 0.09 22.05
CA MET A 35 11.61 -1.03 21.81
C MET A 35 12.29 -2.13 21.00
N THR A 36 11.89 -3.38 21.22
CA THR A 36 12.37 -4.51 20.42
C THR A 36 11.86 -4.44 18.97
N GLN A 37 12.58 -5.04 18.02
CA GLN A 37 12.18 -5.06 16.61
C GLN A 37 10.76 -5.64 16.42
N ALA A 38 10.41 -6.69 17.16
CA ALA A 38 9.08 -7.30 17.11
C ALA A 38 7.97 -6.36 17.60
N GLU A 39 8.25 -5.53 18.62
CA GLU A 39 7.29 -4.53 19.10
C GLU A 39 7.09 -3.40 18.09
N GLN A 40 8.18 -2.91 17.49
CA GLN A 40 8.11 -1.88 16.44
C GLN A 40 7.30 -2.37 15.24
N TYR A 41 7.55 -3.60 14.78
CA TYR A 41 6.80 -4.21 13.69
C TYR A 41 5.30 -4.30 13.98
N ARG A 42 4.93 -4.70 15.21
CA ARG A 42 3.52 -4.73 15.63
C ARG A 42 2.90 -3.34 15.61
N TRP A 43 3.61 -2.32 16.07
CA TRP A 43 3.14 -0.94 16.00
C TRP A 43 3.00 -0.43 14.57
N TYR A 44 3.92 -0.78 13.67
CA TYR A 44 3.78 -0.45 12.23
C TYR A 44 2.49 -1.01 11.67
N GLN A 45 2.19 -2.29 11.93
CA GLN A 45 0.93 -2.93 11.51
C GLN A 45 -0.30 -2.24 12.09
N VAL A 46 -0.28 -1.86 13.38
CA VAL A 46 -1.41 -1.15 14.01
C VAL A 46 -1.63 0.22 13.36
N ILE A 47 -0.57 1.01 13.19
CA ILE A 47 -0.65 2.36 12.61
C ILE A 47 -1.13 2.29 11.16
N TYR A 48 -0.60 1.34 10.39
CA TYR A 48 -1.05 1.05 9.03
C TYR A 48 -2.55 0.76 8.98
N GLN A 49 -3.03 -0.18 9.81
CA GLN A 49 -4.45 -0.55 9.85
C GLN A 49 -5.34 0.61 10.33
N CYS A 50 -4.86 1.44 11.26
CA CYS A 50 -5.56 2.67 11.65
C CYS A 50 -5.72 3.63 10.45
N GLY A 51 -4.67 3.82 9.64
CA GLY A 51 -4.72 4.62 8.41
C GLY A 51 -5.71 4.06 7.38
N VAL A 52 -5.69 2.75 7.14
CA VAL A 52 -6.64 2.06 6.25
C VAL A 52 -8.08 2.20 6.76
N PHE A 53 -8.30 2.03 8.07
CA PHE A 53 -9.62 2.16 8.66
C PHE A 53 -10.18 3.58 8.54
N ALA A 54 -9.35 4.59 8.84
CA ALA A 54 -9.71 6.00 8.75
C ALA A 54 -10.05 6.40 7.30
N SER A 55 -9.25 5.97 6.33
CA SER A 55 -9.49 6.25 4.91
C SER A 55 -10.71 5.52 4.36
N ARG A 56 -10.93 4.25 4.72
CA ARG A 56 -12.14 3.51 4.32
C ARG A 56 -13.42 4.13 4.87
N SER A 57 -13.37 4.67 6.09
CA SER A 57 -14.50 5.36 6.72
C SER A 57 -14.78 6.75 6.14
N SER A 58 -13.79 7.37 5.50
CA SER A 58 -13.86 8.74 4.93
C SER A 58 -14.62 8.84 3.59
N LEU A 59 -15.15 7.72 3.09
CA LEU A 59 -15.85 7.58 1.80
C LEU A 59 -17.00 8.58 1.60
N LYS A 60 -17.69 8.94 2.69
CA LYS A 60 -18.80 9.92 2.65
C LYS A 60 -18.33 11.37 2.46
N LEU A 61 -17.06 11.69 2.75
CA LEU A 61 -16.56 13.07 2.85
C LEU A 61 -15.66 13.47 1.67
N PHE A 62 -14.82 12.58 1.14
CA PHE A 62 -13.85 12.94 0.08
C PHE A 62 -13.89 11.96 -1.12
N LYS A 63 -14.30 12.48 -2.28
CA LYS A 63 -14.33 11.75 -3.55
C LYS A 63 -13.15 12.18 -4.42
N VAL A 64 -12.15 11.32 -4.57
CA VAL A 64 -10.99 11.58 -5.44
C VAL A 64 -11.26 11.02 -6.82
N ARG A 65 -11.40 11.93 -7.81
CA ARG A 65 -11.77 11.58 -9.19
C ARG A 65 -10.63 10.90 -9.97
N ARG A 66 -9.37 11.05 -9.55
CA ARG A 66 -8.18 10.53 -10.23
C ARG A 66 -7.45 9.46 -9.39
N THR A 67 -7.88 8.21 -9.52
CA THR A 67 -7.29 7.05 -8.80
C THR A 67 -5.84 6.76 -9.19
N TRP A 68 -5.43 7.08 -10.42
CA TRP A 68 -4.04 6.95 -10.88
C TRP A 68 -3.03 7.75 -10.07
N ILE A 69 -3.45 8.87 -9.49
CA ILE A 69 -2.58 9.68 -8.62
C ILE A 69 -2.21 8.87 -7.37
N MET A 70 -3.13 8.05 -6.86
CA MET A 70 -2.88 7.19 -5.71
C MET A 70 -1.83 6.12 -6.04
N ALA A 71 -1.89 5.53 -7.24
CA ALA A 71 -0.89 4.56 -7.69
C ALA A 71 0.53 5.17 -7.77
N ILE A 72 0.64 6.41 -8.29
CA ILE A 72 1.91 7.13 -8.36
C ILE A 72 2.42 7.46 -6.95
N LEU A 73 1.55 8.00 -6.08
CA LEU A 73 1.92 8.32 -4.70
C LEU A 73 2.33 7.07 -3.91
N GLN A 74 1.68 5.94 -4.14
CA GLN A 74 2.03 4.67 -3.51
C GLN A 74 3.41 4.17 -3.98
N GLY A 75 3.67 4.26 -5.29
CA GLY A 75 4.99 3.94 -5.85
C GLY A 75 6.10 4.85 -5.30
N MET A 76 5.82 6.15 -5.14
CA MET A 76 6.75 7.09 -4.50
C MET A 76 6.99 6.72 -3.03
N ASN A 77 5.94 6.35 -2.29
CA ASN A 77 6.06 5.93 -0.90
C ASN A 77 6.92 4.66 -0.78
N PHE A 78 6.73 3.69 -1.67
CA PHE A 78 7.58 2.50 -1.76
C PHE A 78 9.06 2.86 -1.97
N ILE A 79 9.37 3.78 -2.89
CA ILE A 79 10.74 4.23 -3.13
C ILE A 79 11.33 4.91 -1.90
N LEU A 80 10.56 5.74 -1.19
CA LEU A 80 11.00 6.40 0.04
C LEU A 80 11.32 5.40 1.15
N VAL A 81 10.44 4.41 1.37
CA VAL A 81 10.66 3.36 2.37
C VAL A 81 11.84 2.47 1.96
N LEU A 82 11.97 2.12 0.68
CA LEU A 82 13.10 1.35 0.17
C LEU A 82 14.43 2.08 0.37
N PHE A 83 14.46 3.39 0.08
CA PHE A 83 15.64 4.22 0.31
C PHE A 83 15.99 4.29 1.79
N HIS A 84 14.99 4.35 2.67
CA HIS A 84 15.21 4.29 4.11
C HIS A 84 15.79 2.95 4.57
N VAL A 85 15.32 1.82 4.04
CA VAL A 85 15.89 0.49 4.34
C VAL A 85 17.37 0.41 3.92
N LEU A 86 17.73 0.99 2.77
CA LEU A 86 19.11 1.04 2.30
C LEU A 86 19.98 2.06 3.07
N HIS A 87 19.37 3.15 3.55
CA HIS A 87 20.03 4.22 4.28
C HIS A 87 19.26 4.56 5.57
N PRO A 88 19.44 3.76 6.64
CA PRO A 88 18.65 3.86 7.87
C PRO A 88 18.81 5.20 8.61
N TYR A 89 19.89 5.94 8.37
CA TYR A 89 20.16 7.24 9.02
C TYR A 89 19.31 8.42 8.52
N VAL A 90 18.44 8.22 7.52
CA VAL A 90 17.77 9.32 6.81
C VAL A 90 16.47 9.78 7.49
N ILE A 91 15.75 8.89 8.18
CA ILE A 91 14.39 9.16 8.68
C ILE A 91 14.29 8.83 10.16
N ASN A 92 13.65 9.69 10.96
CA ASN A 92 13.34 9.42 12.36
C ASN A 92 12.10 8.52 12.51
N ILE A 93 11.97 7.78 13.62
CA ILE A 93 10.82 6.89 13.88
C ILE A 93 9.45 7.58 13.72
N SER A 94 9.30 8.83 14.18
CA SER A 94 8.04 9.57 14.05
C SER A 94 7.68 9.92 12.59
N ALA A 95 8.69 10.27 11.79
CA ALA A 95 8.51 10.49 10.36
C ALA A 95 8.17 9.18 9.64
N PHE A 96 8.77 8.07 10.06
CA PHE A 96 8.44 6.75 9.52
C PHE A 96 7.00 6.32 9.85
N PHE A 97 6.54 6.53 11.09
CA PHE A 97 5.12 6.32 11.45
C PHE A 97 4.17 7.17 10.60
N SER A 98 4.57 8.39 10.25
CA SER A 98 3.78 9.25 9.35
C SER A 98 3.71 8.67 7.93
N LEU A 99 4.81 8.11 7.41
CA LEU A 99 4.85 7.43 6.11
C LEU A 99 3.96 6.18 6.07
N ILE A 100 3.97 5.37 7.14
CA ILE A 100 3.10 4.20 7.26
C ILE A 100 1.63 4.61 7.31
N THR A 101 1.32 5.66 8.07
CA THR A 101 -0.05 6.19 8.13
C THR A 101 -0.49 6.68 6.75
N PHE A 102 0.40 7.38 6.03
CA PHE A 102 0.14 7.86 4.67
C PHE A 102 -0.09 6.70 3.70
N GLU A 103 0.70 5.63 3.80
CA GLU A 103 0.52 4.39 3.03
C GLU A 103 -0.89 3.80 3.22
N GLY A 104 -1.30 3.59 4.47
CA GLY A 104 -2.62 3.04 4.78
C GLY A 104 -3.76 3.94 4.31
N ILE A 105 -3.57 5.27 4.36
CA ILE A 105 -4.55 6.23 3.85
C ILE A 105 -4.69 6.13 2.32
N LEU A 106 -3.57 6.08 1.59
CA LEU A 106 -3.58 5.97 0.13
C LEU A 106 -4.24 4.67 -0.34
N GLY A 107 -3.90 3.55 0.30
CA GLY A 107 -4.48 2.24 0.07
C GLY A 107 -6.00 2.24 0.21
N GLY A 108 -6.48 2.64 1.38
CA GLY A 108 -7.91 2.67 1.66
C GLY A 108 -8.67 3.68 0.79
N LEU A 109 -8.10 4.86 0.50
CA LEU A 109 -8.71 5.83 -0.43
C LEU A 109 -8.80 5.29 -1.86
N SER A 110 -7.75 4.61 -2.35
CA SER A 110 -7.74 4.02 -3.69
C SER A 110 -8.82 2.95 -3.84
N TYR A 111 -8.93 2.05 -2.86
CA TYR A 111 -9.94 1.01 -2.80
C TYR A 111 -11.34 1.61 -2.88
N VAL A 112 -11.64 2.50 -1.95
CA VAL A 112 -12.93 3.15 -1.82
C VAL A 112 -13.35 3.89 -3.09
N ASN A 113 -12.46 4.70 -3.67
CA ASN A 113 -12.78 5.50 -4.85
C ASN A 113 -12.95 4.59 -6.08
N THR A 114 -12.18 3.52 -6.19
CA THR A 114 -12.30 2.55 -7.28
C THR A 114 -13.63 1.82 -7.22
N TYR A 115 -13.96 1.22 -6.08
CA TYR A 115 -15.22 0.49 -5.90
C TYR A 115 -16.45 1.39 -6.10
N HIS A 116 -16.44 2.61 -5.55
CA HIS A 116 -17.53 3.56 -5.79
C HIS A 116 -17.70 3.86 -7.28
N ARG A 117 -16.60 4.06 -8.03
CA ARG A 117 -16.69 4.34 -9.47
C ARG A 117 -17.19 3.15 -10.27
N VAL A 118 -16.72 1.93 -9.97
CA VAL A 118 -17.25 0.69 -10.59
C VAL A 118 -18.75 0.58 -10.35
N LEU A 119 -19.20 0.88 -9.12
CA LEU A 119 -20.62 0.83 -8.74
C LEU A 119 -21.50 1.89 -9.43
N THR A 120 -20.96 3.07 -9.72
CA THR A 120 -21.72 4.19 -10.33
C THR A 120 -21.62 4.28 -11.85
N MET A 121 -20.56 3.76 -12.46
CA MET A 121 -20.32 3.86 -13.91
C MET A 121 -20.70 2.58 -14.66
N GLY A 122 -20.78 1.43 -13.97
CA GLY A 122 -21.15 0.16 -14.59
C GLY A 122 -22.64 0.09 -14.92
N ASP A 123 -22.96 -0.36 -16.12
CA ASP A 123 -24.33 -0.75 -16.49
C ASP A 123 -24.84 -1.81 -15.49
N PRO A 124 -26.09 -1.75 -14.98
CA PRO A 124 -26.57 -2.68 -13.95
C PRO A 124 -26.35 -4.15 -14.30
N ASN A 125 -26.41 -4.50 -15.58
CA ASN A 125 -26.19 -5.86 -16.08
C ASN A 125 -24.71 -6.32 -16.05
N THR A 126 -23.75 -5.38 -16.09
CA THR A 126 -22.30 -5.68 -16.12
C THR A 126 -21.57 -5.29 -14.83
N ARG A 127 -22.29 -4.69 -13.88
CA ARG A 127 -21.73 -4.15 -12.65
C ARG A 127 -21.12 -5.24 -11.76
N GLU A 128 -21.82 -6.36 -11.61
CA GLU A 128 -21.34 -7.50 -10.82
C GLU A 128 -20.09 -8.10 -11.46
N TYR A 129 -20.11 -8.31 -12.77
CA TYR A 129 -18.95 -8.78 -13.52
C TYR A 129 -17.72 -7.87 -13.36
N SER A 130 -17.92 -6.54 -13.45
CA SER A 130 -16.86 -5.56 -13.27
C SER A 130 -16.28 -5.57 -11.84
N MET A 131 -17.13 -5.78 -10.82
CA MET A 131 -16.67 -5.94 -9.44
C MET A 131 -15.88 -7.23 -9.25
N SER A 132 -16.30 -8.33 -9.86
CA SER A 132 -15.56 -9.60 -9.84
C SER A 132 -14.19 -9.47 -10.50
N ILE A 133 -14.09 -8.79 -11.66
CA ILE A 133 -12.80 -8.52 -12.31
C ILE A 133 -11.92 -7.65 -11.40
N ALA A 134 -12.48 -6.61 -10.78
CA ALA A 134 -11.72 -5.75 -9.87
C ALA A 134 -11.12 -6.53 -8.69
N ALA A 135 -11.93 -7.37 -8.04
CA ALA A 135 -11.47 -8.21 -6.93
C ALA A 135 -10.43 -9.26 -7.37
N PHE A 136 -10.59 -9.83 -8.56
CA PHE A 136 -9.61 -10.75 -9.13
C PHE A 136 -8.27 -10.05 -9.43
N ALA A 137 -8.31 -8.88 -10.07
CA ALA A 137 -7.12 -8.10 -10.38
C ALA A 137 -6.37 -7.65 -9.12
N ASP A 138 -7.11 -7.28 -8.07
CA ASP A 138 -6.56 -6.98 -6.75
C ASP A 138 -5.81 -8.19 -6.16
N SER A 139 -6.48 -9.34 -6.09
CA SER A 139 -5.88 -10.59 -5.61
C SER A 139 -4.63 -10.99 -6.42
N PHE A 140 -4.68 -10.79 -7.74
CA PHE A 140 -3.55 -11.05 -8.63
C PHE A 140 -2.38 -10.10 -8.35
N GLY A 141 -2.64 -8.81 -8.16
CA GLY A 141 -1.64 -7.80 -7.78
C GLY A 141 -0.96 -8.15 -6.46
N ILE A 142 -1.74 -8.50 -5.43
CA ILE A 142 -1.23 -8.92 -4.12
C ILE A 142 -0.35 -10.18 -4.24
N THR A 143 -0.79 -11.16 -5.02
CA THR A 143 -0.04 -12.40 -5.25
C THR A 143 1.30 -12.11 -5.92
N CYS A 144 1.32 -11.28 -6.97
CA CYS A 144 2.56 -10.87 -7.63
C CYS A 144 3.48 -10.10 -6.67
N ALA A 145 2.92 -9.25 -5.81
CA ALA A 145 3.68 -8.52 -4.81
C ALA A 145 4.33 -9.46 -3.79
N ALA A 146 3.65 -10.51 -3.35
CA ALA A 146 4.23 -11.49 -2.44
C ALA A 146 5.44 -12.21 -3.05
N PHE A 147 5.36 -12.64 -4.32
CA PHE A 147 6.49 -13.23 -5.03
C PHE A 147 7.65 -12.25 -5.23
N ALA A 148 7.34 -10.99 -5.53
CA ALA A 148 8.34 -9.94 -5.66
C ALA A 148 8.98 -9.59 -4.31
N ALA A 149 8.20 -9.61 -3.21
CA ALA A 149 8.64 -9.30 -1.87
C ALA A 149 9.73 -10.25 -1.40
N ILE A 150 9.56 -11.56 -1.64
CA ILE A 150 10.56 -12.57 -1.27
C ILE A 150 11.91 -12.28 -1.98
N GLN A 151 11.87 -11.99 -3.28
CA GLN A 151 13.08 -11.69 -4.05
C GLN A 151 13.74 -10.39 -3.58
N LEU A 152 12.94 -9.34 -3.37
CA LEU A 152 13.41 -8.03 -2.92
C LEU A 152 14.00 -8.11 -1.50
N HIS A 153 13.31 -8.77 -0.57
CA HIS A 153 13.76 -8.97 0.80
C HIS A 153 15.10 -9.71 0.84
N ASN A 154 15.24 -10.82 0.09
CA ASN A 154 16.50 -11.56 0.01
C ASN A 154 17.65 -10.72 -0.57
N TYR A 155 17.36 -9.86 -1.56
CA TYR A 155 18.35 -8.94 -2.11
C TYR A 155 18.78 -7.89 -1.09
N LEU A 156 17.82 -7.29 -0.37
CA LEU A 156 18.09 -6.29 0.66
C LEU A 156 18.88 -6.87 1.83
N CYS A 157 18.53 -8.07 2.31
CA CYS A 157 19.29 -8.78 3.34
C CYS A 157 20.76 -8.99 2.95
N ARG A 158 21.04 -9.26 1.66
CA ARG A 158 22.42 -9.38 1.18
C ARG A 158 23.13 -8.04 1.11
N ALA A 159 22.43 -6.99 0.67
CA ALA A 159 23.00 -5.65 0.53
C ALA A 159 23.28 -4.95 1.88
N ILE A 160 22.50 -5.26 2.92
CA ILE A 160 22.68 -4.70 4.27
C ILE A 160 23.81 -5.43 5.02
N ASN A 161 23.98 -6.74 4.79
CA ASN A 161 25.02 -7.55 5.45
C ASN A 161 26.38 -7.55 4.72
N SER A 162 26.52 -6.81 3.61
CA SER A 162 27.76 -6.70 2.82
C SER A 162 28.49 -5.38 3.09
#